data_AF-A0A4Q7FC31-F1
#
_entry.id   AF-A0A4Q7FC31-F1
#
_cell.length_a   1.000
_cell.length_b   1.000
_cell.length_c   1.000
_cell.angle_alpha   90.00
_cell.angle_beta   90.00
_cell.angle_gamma   90.00
#
_symmetry.space_group_name_H-M   'P 1'
#
loop_
_entity.id
_entity.type
_entity.pdbx_description
1 polymer ?
#
loop_
_entity_poly.entity_id
_entity_poly.type
_entity_poly.pdbx_seq_one_letter_code
_entity_poly.pdbx_strand_id
1 'polypeptide(L)'
;MPQKTEKNNKPANDNTRVIKTPEGVEIKITAGRKLQQIRAFARDPDISDAQFRALVCIVDRLNEGKEGTDESLWGSAYPTPETLAKDIAKDERAARRILKELKDGERETRSKNGERKLVPCKAALTIENRKTADGHDDFNLYRPRSWGAFAVGNREAVQQSEGGHLSDESGHLSDGGRSPVENKQVTAPNSSHLPHPETPPKNTTQAPPASGERGPAVASDVESGTKPKAGNENSMFEPADCNWPDDWKDQFWKAFPVRKNVKAAELKLISLARAGVPMNPIIVAARRHGKELVRDGILNTGFCKNPVTWMDDEPWKDNQKLSELRLKSQKRTAI
;
A
#
# COMPACT_ATOMS: atom_id res chain seq x y z
N MET A 1 -15.44 19.04 53.25
CA MET A 1 -16.00 18.39 52.03
C MET A 1 -15.03 17.32 51.56
N PRO A 2 -15.47 16.10 51.20
CA PRO A 2 -14.57 15.08 50.66
C PRO A 2 -14.18 15.42 49.22
N GLN A 3 -12.89 15.34 48.89
CA GLN A 3 -12.40 15.50 47.52
C GLN A 3 -12.70 14.22 46.73
N LYS A 4 -13.28 14.36 45.52
CA LYS A 4 -13.42 13.23 44.59
C LYS A 4 -12.03 12.86 44.06
N THR A 5 -11.55 11.67 44.39
CA THR A 5 -10.40 11.07 43.72
C THR A 5 -10.82 10.57 42.35
N GLU A 6 -10.29 11.19 41.29
CA GLU A 6 -10.46 10.71 39.92
C GLU A 6 -9.79 9.34 39.78
N LYS A 7 -10.60 8.31 39.46
CA LYS A 7 -10.07 6.98 39.17
C LYS A 7 -9.45 6.99 37.79
N ASN A 8 -8.12 6.98 37.73
CA ASN A 8 -7.36 6.82 36.49
C ASN A 8 -7.86 5.59 35.71
N ASN A 9 -8.59 5.83 34.62
CA ASN A 9 -9.03 4.80 33.70
C ASN A 9 -7.80 4.23 32.98
N LYS A 10 -7.39 3.04 33.41
CA LYS A 10 -6.26 2.30 32.85
C LYS A 10 -6.53 2.05 31.36
N PRO A 11 -5.69 2.53 30.42
CA PRO A 11 -5.97 2.38 28.99
C PRO A 11 -6.07 0.90 28.61
N ALA A 12 -7.01 0.59 27.72
CA ALA A 12 -7.44 -0.77 27.48
C ALA A 12 -6.38 -1.61 26.77
N ASN A 13 -5.87 -2.62 27.50
CA ASN A 13 -5.25 -3.87 27.03
C ASN A 13 -4.78 -3.87 25.54
N ASP A 14 -3.59 -3.35 25.29
CA ASP A 14 -2.97 -3.40 23.97
C ASP A 14 -2.61 -4.85 23.60
N ASN A 15 -3.46 -5.46 22.77
CA ASN A 15 -3.30 -6.83 22.30
C ASN A 15 -2.18 -6.97 21.23
N THR A 16 -1.47 -5.90 20.84
CA THR A 16 -0.32 -6.00 19.93
C THR A 16 0.91 -6.50 20.67
N ARG A 17 0.95 -7.81 20.93
CA ARG A 17 2.07 -8.49 21.58
C ARG A 17 3.29 -8.46 20.64
N VAL A 18 4.14 -7.44 20.80
CA VAL A 18 5.44 -7.34 20.12
C VAL A 18 6.38 -8.37 20.73
N ILE A 19 6.85 -9.32 19.93
CA ILE A 19 7.89 -10.27 20.34
C ILE A 19 9.20 -9.81 19.70
N LYS A 20 10.23 -9.57 20.51
CA LYS A 20 11.59 -9.33 20.01
C LYS A 20 12.28 -10.67 19.76
N THR A 21 12.91 -10.84 18.59
CA THR A 21 13.78 -11.99 18.33
C THR A 21 15.08 -11.89 19.16
N PRO A 22 15.88 -12.96 19.25
CA PRO A 22 17.22 -12.88 19.84
C PRO A 22 18.14 -11.85 19.15
N GLU A 23 17.93 -11.54 17.86
CA GLU A 23 18.63 -10.46 17.16
C GLU A 23 18.05 -9.05 17.43
N GLY A 24 16.97 -8.95 18.21
CA GLY A 24 16.33 -7.68 18.59
C GLY A 24 15.19 -7.21 17.66
N VAL A 25 14.89 -7.94 16.58
CA VAL A 25 13.87 -7.59 15.58
C VAL A 25 12.46 -7.66 16.19
N GLU A 26 11.65 -6.60 16.01
CA GLU A 26 10.29 -6.53 16.55
C GLU A 26 9.25 -7.21 15.65
N ILE A 27 8.86 -8.44 15.98
CA ILE A 27 7.74 -9.15 15.35
C ILE A 27 6.43 -8.70 16.00
N LYS A 28 5.64 -7.89 15.27
CA LYS A 28 4.26 -7.56 15.63
C LYS A 28 3.33 -8.72 15.23
N ILE A 29 2.69 -9.38 16.20
CA ILE A 29 1.72 -10.46 15.88
C ILE A 29 0.40 -9.86 15.37
N THR A 30 0.28 -9.86 14.05
CA THR A 30 -0.79 -9.29 13.22
C THR A 30 -1.99 -10.23 12.99
N ALA A 31 -1.74 -11.52 12.81
CA ALA A 31 -2.73 -12.50 12.35
C ALA A 31 -3.98 -12.57 13.25
N GLY A 32 -3.81 -12.45 14.57
CA GLY A 32 -4.92 -12.38 15.52
C GLY A 32 -5.84 -11.17 15.29
N ARG A 33 -5.28 -10.01 14.91
CA ARG A 33 -6.02 -8.78 14.59
C ARG A 33 -6.70 -8.88 13.22
N LYS A 34 -6.06 -9.50 12.22
CA LYS A 34 -6.70 -9.83 10.92
C LYS A 34 -7.95 -10.70 11.14
N LEU A 35 -7.83 -11.77 11.93
CA LEU A 35 -8.94 -12.66 12.27
C LEU A 35 -10.04 -11.97 13.09
N GLN A 36 -9.71 -11.09 14.03
CA GLN A 36 -10.68 -10.28 14.77
C GLN A 36 -11.47 -9.34 13.85
N GLN A 37 -10.80 -8.66 12.91
CA GLN A 37 -11.43 -7.76 11.95
C GLN A 37 -12.38 -8.52 11.00
N ILE A 38 -11.95 -9.67 10.47
CA ILE A 38 -12.79 -10.55 9.64
C ILE A 38 -14.03 -11.03 10.42
N ARG A 39 -13.87 -11.39 11.70
CA ARG A 39 -14.98 -11.77 12.59
C ARG A 39 -15.92 -10.60 12.93
N ALA A 40 -15.44 -9.36 12.90
CA ALA A 40 -16.28 -8.18 13.06
C ALA A 40 -17.15 -7.95 11.81
N PHE A 41 -16.56 -8.05 10.61
CA PHE A 41 -17.30 -7.96 9.34
C PHE A 41 -18.31 -9.10 9.18
N ALA A 42 -17.96 -10.33 9.58
CA ALA A 42 -18.88 -11.48 9.54
C ALA A 42 -20.10 -11.37 10.49
N ARG A 43 -20.17 -10.31 11.32
CA ARG A 43 -21.29 -10.02 12.23
C ARG A 43 -22.14 -8.82 11.80
N ASP A 44 -21.76 -8.12 10.73
CA ASP A 44 -22.48 -6.93 10.26
C ASP A 44 -23.50 -7.34 9.18
N PRO A 45 -24.82 -7.31 9.45
CA PRO A 45 -25.84 -7.85 8.55
C PRO A 45 -26.02 -7.02 7.28
N ASP A 46 -25.54 -5.77 7.29
CA ASP A 46 -25.65 -4.84 6.16
C ASP A 46 -24.61 -5.12 5.06
N ILE A 47 -23.61 -5.96 5.33
CA ILE A 47 -22.58 -6.39 4.37
C ILE A 47 -23.12 -7.55 3.50
N SER A 48 -22.99 -7.44 2.17
CA SER A 48 -23.25 -8.55 1.26
C SER A 48 -22.07 -9.53 1.18
N ASP A 49 -22.32 -10.81 0.87
CA ASP A 49 -21.26 -11.84 0.70
C ASP A 49 -20.10 -11.38 -0.23
N ALA A 50 -20.40 -10.67 -1.32
CA ALA A 50 -19.36 -10.15 -2.21
C ALA A 50 -18.54 -8.99 -1.60
N GLN A 51 -19.16 -8.12 -0.80
CA GLN A 51 -18.45 -7.12 -0.01
C GLN A 51 -17.63 -7.77 1.11
N PHE A 52 -18.16 -8.80 1.78
CA PHE A 52 -17.45 -9.56 2.81
C PHE A 52 -16.21 -10.26 2.24
N ARG A 53 -16.32 -10.95 1.10
CA ARG A 53 -15.18 -11.51 0.37
C ARG A 53 -14.15 -10.44 0.02
N ALA A 54 -14.58 -9.29 -0.52
CA ALA A 54 -13.67 -8.19 -0.83
C ALA A 54 -12.90 -7.70 0.41
N LEU A 55 -13.59 -7.55 1.54
CA LEU A 55 -13.00 -7.16 2.81
C LEU A 55 -12.02 -8.20 3.37
N VAL A 56 -12.33 -9.51 3.26
CA VAL A 56 -11.40 -10.60 3.61
C VAL A 56 -10.14 -10.52 2.73
N CYS A 57 -10.32 -10.41 1.41
CA CYS A 57 -9.23 -10.35 0.42
C CYS A 57 -8.34 -9.09 0.56
N ILE A 58 -8.88 -8.01 1.13
CA ILE A 58 -8.14 -6.81 1.53
C ILE A 58 -7.42 -7.05 2.86
N VAL A 59 -8.12 -7.49 3.91
CA VAL A 59 -7.55 -7.70 5.26
C VAL A 59 -6.41 -8.70 5.24
N ASP A 60 -6.55 -9.82 4.53
CA ASP A 60 -5.51 -10.84 4.39
C ASP A 60 -4.23 -10.27 3.75
N ARG A 61 -4.40 -9.41 2.73
CA ARG A 61 -3.31 -8.76 1.99
C ARG A 61 -2.80 -7.44 2.58
N LEU A 62 -3.25 -7.03 3.77
CA LEU A 62 -2.69 -5.84 4.43
C LEU A 62 -1.20 -6.06 4.72
N ASN A 63 -0.35 -5.15 4.25
CA ASN A 63 1.08 -5.13 4.53
C ASN A 63 1.31 -4.98 6.03
N GLU A 64 2.05 -5.91 6.62
CA GLU A 64 2.25 -6.02 8.06
C GLU A 64 3.48 -5.26 8.56
N GLY A 65 4.30 -4.75 7.65
CA GLY A 65 5.60 -4.17 7.93
C GLY A 65 6.69 -5.23 7.93
N LYS A 66 7.21 -5.54 6.73
CA LYS A 66 8.49 -6.27 6.60
C LYS A 66 9.63 -5.27 6.68
N GLU A 67 10.76 -5.70 7.24
CA GLU A 67 11.99 -4.91 7.28
C GLU A 67 12.37 -4.41 5.87
N GLY A 68 12.70 -3.12 5.76
CA GLY A 68 12.96 -2.45 4.49
C GLY A 68 11.73 -2.05 3.65
N THR A 69 10.49 -2.29 4.09
CA THR A 69 9.27 -1.79 3.41
C THR A 69 8.78 -0.47 4.01
N ASP A 70 8.37 0.48 3.16
CA ASP A 70 7.89 1.82 3.54
C ASP A 70 6.78 1.78 4.61
N GLU A 71 7.04 2.39 5.76
CA GLU A 71 6.13 2.51 6.90
C GLU A 71 4.79 3.18 6.53
N SER A 72 4.78 4.06 5.53
CA SER A 72 3.53 4.70 5.05
C SER A 72 2.53 3.69 4.47
N LEU A 73 3.02 2.53 4.01
CA LEU A 73 2.23 1.44 3.43
C LEU A 73 1.79 0.39 4.44
N TRP A 74 2.24 0.45 5.69
CA TRP A 74 1.88 -0.55 6.71
C TRP A 74 0.40 -0.42 7.09
N GLY A 75 -0.27 -1.56 7.26
CA GLY A 75 -1.73 -1.61 7.45
C GLY A 75 -2.53 -1.15 6.22
N SER A 76 -1.98 -1.29 5.02
CA SER A 76 -2.68 -1.07 3.73
C SER A 76 -2.46 -2.25 2.78
N ALA A 77 -3.44 -2.53 1.92
CA ALA A 77 -3.36 -3.49 0.83
C ALA A 77 -3.51 -2.77 -0.51
N TYR A 78 -3.09 -3.42 -1.61
CA TYR A 78 -3.12 -2.83 -2.96
C TYR A 78 -3.54 -3.83 -4.07
N PRO A 79 -4.59 -4.67 -3.90
CA PRO A 79 -5.10 -5.49 -5.00
C PRO A 79 -5.67 -4.62 -6.13
N THR A 80 -5.33 -4.94 -7.38
CA THR A 80 -5.99 -4.33 -8.54
C THR A 80 -7.48 -4.75 -8.57
N PRO A 81 -8.37 -3.95 -9.19
CA PRO A 81 -9.78 -4.33 -9.34
C PRO A 81 -9.97 -5.70 -10.03
N GLU A 82 -9.09 -6.05 -10.97
CA GLU A 82 -9.07 -7.37 -11.62
C GLU A 82 -8.72 -8.52 -10.66
N THR A 83 -7.70 -8.34 -9.82
CA THR A 83 -7.32 -9.34 -8.81
C THR A 83 -8.46 -9.56 -7.84
N LEU A 84 -9.05 -8.46 -7.34
CA LEU A 84 -10.19 -8.53 -6.44
C LEU A 84 -11.41 -9.18 -7.10
N ALA A 85 -11.70 -8.89 -8.36
CA ALA A 85 -12.80 -9.49 -9.12
C ALA A 85 -12.69 -11.03 -9.21
N LYS A 86 -11.47 -11.53 -9.47
CA LYS A 86 -11.15 -12.96 -9.47
C LYS A 86 -11.40 -13.58 -8.09
N ASP A 87 -10.89 -12.97 -7.02
CA ASP A 87 -11.05 -13.48 -5.66
C ASP A 87 -12.53 -13.54 -5.19
N ILE A 88 -13.33 -12.52 -5.52
CA ILE A 88 -14.74 -12.43 -5.10
C ILE A 88 -15.72 -13.14 -6.05
N ALA A 89 -15.20 -13.79 -7.11
CA ALA A 89 -15.98 -14.43 -8.17
C ALA A 89 -17.04 -13.50 -8.80
N LYS A 90 -16.57 -12.34 -9.28
CA LYS A 90 -17.37 -11.33 -10.03
C LYS A 90 -16.59 -10.78 -11.22
N ASP A 91 -17.29 -10.04 -12.07
CA ASP A 91 -16.64 -9.19 -13.07
C ASP A 91 -16.00 -7.95 -12.42
N GLU A 92 -15.10 -7.31 -13.17
CA GLU A 92 -14.33 -6.16 -12.70
C GLU A 92 -15.19 -4.91 -12.42
N ARG A 93 -16.30 -4.73 -13.15
CA ARG A 93 -17.22 -3.61 -12.96
C ARG A 93 -18.00 -3.75 -11.65
N ALA A 94 -18.40 -4.97 -11.30
CA ALA A 94 -18.97 -5.31 -10.00
C ALA A 94 -17.93 -5.14 -8.87
N ALA A 95 -16.67 -5.55 -9.06
CA ALA A 95 -15.61 -5.31 -8.08
C ALA A 95 -15.35 -3.81 -7.85
N ARG A 96 -15.28 -3.00 -8.92
CA ARG A 96 -15.18 -1.53 -8.83
C ARG A 96 -16.39 -0.90 -8.13
N ARG A 97 -17.61 -1.41 -8.37
CA ARG A 97 -18.83 -0.98 -7.66
C ARG A 97 -18.74 -1.29 -6.16
N ILE A 98 -18.37 -2.52 -5.79
CA ILE A 98 -18.22 -2.95 -4.40
C ILE A 98 -17.18 -2.10 -3.67
N LEU A 99 -16.04 -1.84 -4.32
CA LEU A 99 -15.01 -0.94 -3.77
C LEU A 99 -15.51 0.49 -3.57
N LYS A 100 -16.39 1.01 -4.44
CA LYS A 100 -17.02 2.31 -4.23
C LYS A 100 -17.97 2.30 -3.03
N GLU A 101 -18.89 1.34 -2.95
CA GLU A 101 -19.83 1.23 -1.82
C GLU A 101 -19.07 1.13 -0.47
N LEU A 102 -17.99 0.35 -0.44
CA LEU A 102 -17.10 0.25 0.72
C LEU A 102 -16.30 1.54 0.99
N LYS A 103 -15.88 2.29 -0.04
CA LYS A 103 -15.21 3.60 0.13
C LYS A 103 -16.12 4.63 0.75
N ASP A 104 -17.31 4.78 0.18
CA ASP A 104 -18.28 5.78 0.57
C ASP A 104 -18.79 5.45 2.00
N GLY A 105 -18.94 4.16 2.31
CA GLY A 105 -19.47 3.65 3.58
C GLY A 105 -20.98 3.41 3.50
N GLU A 106 -21.53 3.31 2.29
CA GLU A 106 -22.95 3.19 2.01
C GLU A 106 -23.21 2.15 0.92
N ARG A 107 -24.21 1.31 1.14
CA ARG A 107 -24.65 0.27 0.21
C ARG A 107 -25.97 0.69 -0.44
N GLU A 108 -26.02 0.75 -1.76
CA GLU A 108 -27.28 0.86 -2.48
C GLU A 108 -28.05 -0.47 -2.38
N THR A 109 -29.18 -0.43 -1.66
CA THR A 109 -30.19 -1.49 -1.63
C THR A 109 -31.41 -1.09 -2.46
N ARG A 110 -32.24 -2.06 -2.84
CA ARG A 110 -33.59 -1.79 -3.37
C ARG A 110 -34.64 -2.31 -2.41
N SER A 111 -35.64 -1.50 -2.11
CA SER A 111 -36.82 -1.94 -1.37
C SER A 111 -37.68 -2.88 -2.23
N LYS A 112 -38.67 -3.54 -1.62
CA LYS A 112 -39.67 -4.35 -2.34
C LYS A 112 -40.44 -3.54 -3.41
N ASN A 113 -40.46 -2.22 -3.29
CA ASN A 113 -41.16 -1.30 -4.19
C ASN A 113 -40.25 -0.78 -5.32
N GLY A 114 -39.02 -1.30 -5.45
CA GLY A 114 -38.02 -0.88 -6.46
C GLY A 114 -37.25 0.40 -6.11
N GLU A 115 -37.70 1.15 -5.11
CA GLU A 115 -37.05 2.34 -4.54
C GLU A 115 -35.61 2.03 -4.09
N ARG A 116 -34.65 2.88 -4.47
CA ARG A 116 -33.25 2.75 -4.06
C ARG A 116 -33.06 3.38 -2.67
N LYS A 117 -32.45 2.65 -1.73
CA LYS A 117 -32.09 3.17 -0.40
C LYS A 117 -30.62 2.92 -0.11
N LEU A 118 -29.91 3.99 0.24
CA LEU A 118 -28.56 3.91 0.77
C LEU A 118 -28.65 3.46 2.23
N VAL A 119 -27.95 2.37 2.56
CA VAL A 119 -27.86 1.82 3.91
C VAL A 119 -26.40 2.00 4.39
N PRO A 120 -26.16 2.64 5.54
CA PRO A 120 -24.79 2.82 6.05
C PRO A 120 -24.15 1.46 6.39
N CYS A 121 -22.90 1.28 5.99
CA CYS A 121 -22.12 0.07 6.16
C CYS A 121 -20.96 0.34 7.13
N LYS A 122 -20.86 -0.41 8.24
CA LYS A 122 -19.84 -0.16 9.27
C LYS A 122 -18.44 -0.60 8.81
N ALA A 123 -18.37 -1.52 7.86
CA ALA A 123 -17.13 -1.96 7.23
C ALA A 123 -16.66 -1.04 6.09
N ALA A 124 -16.54 0.26 6.39
CA ALA A 124 -16.03 1.22 5.43
C ALA A 124 -14.49 1.12 5.24
N LEU A 125 -14.03 1.44 4.04
CA LEU A 125 -12.63 1.55 3.65
C LEU A 125 -12.22 3.02 3.53
N THR A 126 -10.96 3.30 3.85
CA THR A 126 -10.21 4.42 3.26
C THR A 126 -9.58 3.92 1.96
N ILE A 127 -9.72 4.68 0.88
CA ILE A 127 -9.05 4.40 -0.40
C ILE A 127 -8.25 5.64 -0.82
N GLU A 128 -6.92 5.50 -0.79
CA GLU A 128 -5.96 6.48 -1.31
C GLU A 128 -5.50 6.05 -2.70
N ASN A 129 -5.64 6.91 -3.71
CA ASN A 129 -5.06 6.68 -5.04
C ASN A 129 -3.64 7.24 -5.03
N ARG A 130 -2.61 6.41 -5.28
CA ARG A 130 -1.22 6.85 -5.47
C ARG A 130 -0.78 6.59 -6.91
N LYS A 131 0.02 7.51 -7.45
CA LYS A 131 0.73 7.32 -8.71
C LYS A 131 2.07 6.63 -8.44
N THR A 132 2.55 5.79 -9.34
CA THR A 132 3.97 5.42 -9.41
C THR A 132 4.84 6.66 -9.66
N ALA A 133 6.10 6.63 -9.24
CA ALA A 133 7.05 7.73 -9.51
C ALA A 133 7.18 8.01 -11.02
N ASP A 134 7.11 6.97 -11.84
CA ASP A 134 7.16 7.03 -13.30
C ASP A 134 5.86 7.57 -13.95
N GLY A 135 4.85 7.92 -13.15
CA GLY A 135 3.58 8.51 -13.59
C GLY A 135 2.63 7.61 -14.40
N HIS A 136 3.08 6.42 -14.81
CA HIS A 136 2.36 5.52 -15.71
C HIS A 136 1.24 4.70 -15.04
N ASP A 137 1.44 4.20 -13.80
CA ASP A 137 0.45 3.37 -13.10
C ASP A 137 -0.16 4.09 -11.89
N ASP A 138 -1.50 4.16 -11.86
CA ASP A 138 -2.27 4.56 -10.69
C ASP A 138 -2.69 3.32 -9.90
N PHE A 139 -2.20 3.18 -8.67
CA PHE A 139 -2.57 2.10 -7.77
C PHE A 139 -3.36 2.61 -6.56
N ASN A 140 -4.32 1.80 -6.11
CA ASN A 140 -5.17 2.12 -4.97
C ASN A 140 -4.63 1.43 -3.71
N LEU A 141 -4.45 2.19 -2.64
CA LEU A 141 -4.22 1.67 -1.29
C LEU A 141 -5.55 1.60 -0.54
N TYR A 142 -5.90 0.41 -0.07
CA TYR A 142 -7.10 0.12 0.69
C TYR A 142 -6.73 -0.16 2.15
N ARG A 143 -7.35 0.56 3.08
CA ARG A 143 -7.18 0.39 4.53
C ARG A 143 -8.56 0.42 5.19
N PRO A 144 -8.99 -0.59 5.96
CA PRO A 144 -10.27 -0.52 6.67
C PRO A 144 -10.26 0.65 7.67
N ARG A 145 -11.34 1.45 7.74
CA ARG A 145 -11.35 2.66 8.60
C ARG A 145 -11.11 2.31 10.08
N SER A 146 -11.64 1.19 10.56
CA SER A 146 -11.45 0.66 11.91
C SER A 146 -10.14 -0.11 12.14
N TRP A 147 -9.27 -0.26 11.13
CA TRP A 147 -8.00 -0.99 11.26
C TRP A 147 -6.99 -0.26 12.16
N GLY A 148 -7.04 1.08 12.18
CA GLY A 148 -6.13 1.94 12.95
C GLY A 148 -4.70 2.03 12.38
N ALA A 149 -3.90 2.98 12.87
CA ALA A 149 -2.49 3.10 12.52
C ALA A 149 -1.66 1.99 13.20
N PHE A 150 -0.73 1.39 12.47
CA PHE A 150 0.07 0.23 12.96
C PHE A 150 1.47 0.60 13.49
N ALA A 151 1.96 1.81 13.23
CA ALA A 151 3.37 2.15 13.46
C ALA A 151 3.68 3.59 13.90
N VAL A 152 2.75 4.55 13.81
CA VAL A 152 3.05 5.93 14.22
C VAL A 152 2.56 6.18 15.65
N GLY A 153 3.50 6.22 16.59
CA GLY A 153 3.27 6.62 17.99
C GLY A 153 3.01 8.12 18.18
N ASN A 154 2.31 8.79 17.25
CA ASN A 154 1.97 10.20 17.40
C ASN A 154 0.73 10.35 18.29
N ARG A 155 1.04 10.80 19.50
CA ARG A 155 0.21 11.15 20.64
C ARG A 155 -0.73 12.34 20.37
N GLU A 156 -1.60 12.23 19.36
CA GLU A 156 -2.64 13.23 19.11
C GLU A 156 -3.90 12.55 18.56
N ALA A 157 -4.69 12.00 19.49
CA ALA A 157 -6.02 11.50 19.20
C ALA A 157 -6.95 12.71 18.92
N VAL A 158 -7.15 13.02 17.64
CA VAL A 158 -8.14 14.01 17.21
C VAL A 158 -9.51 13.57 17.75
N GLN A 159 -10.03 14.31 18.73
CA GLN A 159 -11.38 14.11 19.24
C GLN A 159 -12.38 14.56 18.17
N GLN A 160 -12.81 13.62 17.31
CA GLN A 160 -14.03 13.82 16.53
C GLN A 160 -15.21 13.78 17.50
N SER A 161 -15.70 14.97 17.86
CA SER A 161 -16.80 15.16 18.80
C SER A 161 -18.14 14.84 18.13
N GLU A 162 -18.51 13.57 18.06
CA GLU A 162 -19.90 13.18 17.80
C GLU A 162 -20.74 13.51 19.05
N GLY A 163 -21.38 14.68 19.02
CA GLY A 163 -22.29 15.17 20.05
C GLY A 163 -23.63 14.41 20.11
N GLY A 164 -23.57 13.10 20.27
CA GLY A 164 -24.74 12.22 20.40
C GLY A 164 -25.22 12.11 21.85
N HIS A 165 -25.94 13.12 22.36
CA HIS A 165 -26.59 13.02 23.66
C HIS A 165 -27.78 12.07 23.58
N LEU A 166 -27.56 10.82 23.99
CA LEU A 166 -28.63 9.89 24.36
C LEU A 166 -28.61 9.72 25.89
N SER A 167 -29.74 10.04 26.51
CA SER A 167 -30.11 9.42 27.78
C SER A 167 -30.31 7.91 27.54
N ASP A 168 -30.03 7.08 28.55
CA ASP A 168 -31.15 6.51 29.30
C ASP A 168 -30.74 5.75 30.57
N GLU A 169 -31.70 5.79 31.49
CA GLU A 169 -32.08 4.81 32.53
C GLU A 169 -31.01 3.87 33.12
N SER A 170 -30.72 4.09 34.41
CA SER A 170 -29.89 3.22 35.25
C SER A 170 -30.62 1.92 35.67
N GLY A 171 -30.70 0.95 34.76
CA GLY A 171 -31.26 -0.38 35.02
C GLY A 171 -30.40 -1.22 35.99
N HIS A 172 -30.92 -1.51 37.19
CA HIS A 172 -30.20 -2.20 38.26
C HIS A 172 -30.42 -3.72 38.26
N LEU A 173 -29.49 -4.49 37.69
CA LEU A 173 -29.44 -5.96 37.76
C LEU A 173 -28.06 -6.38 38.30
N SER A 174 -27.91 -6.83 39.56
CA SER A 174 -28.44 -8.05 40.23
C SER A 174 -27.51 -9.26 40.06
N ASP A 175 -27.40 -10.08 41.11
CA ASP A 175 -26.20 -10.86 41.42
C ASP A 175 -26.11 -12.20 40.64
N GLY A 176 -24.99 -12.41 39.96
CA GLY A 176 -24.76 -13.49 39.01
C GLY A 176 -24.10 -14.72 39.63
N GLY A 177 -24.84 -15.43 40.49
CA GLY A 177 -24.33 -16.60 41.22
C GLY A 177 -23.72 -17.70 40.33
N ARG A 178 -22.53 -18.19 40.70
CA ARG A 178 -21.84 -19.29 39.99
C ARG A 178 -22.35 -20.66 40.45
N SER A 179 -23.14 -21.33 39.62
CA SER A 179 -23.46 -22.76 39.80
C SER A 179 -22.33 -23.67 39.28
N PRO A 180 -22.19 -24.91 39.79
CA PRO A 180 -21.11 -25.82 39.39
C PRO A 180 -21.28 -26.40 37.99
N VAL A 181 -20.16 -26.73 37.33
CA VAL A 181 -20.15 -27.49 36.07
C VAL A 181 -20.13 -28.99 36.39
N GLU A 182 -21.25 -29.68 36.15
CA GLU A 182 -21.27 -31.14 36.09
C GLU A 182 -20.66 -31.64 34.76
N ASN A 183 -19.54 -32.36 34.84
CA ASN A 183 -18.98 -33.08 33.69
C ASN A 183 -19.84 -34.32 33.38
N LYS A 184 -20.80 -34.18 32.46
CA LYS A 184 -21.52 -35.31 31.86
C LYS A 184 -20.93 -35.63 30.48
N GLN A 185 -20.42 -36.85 30.33
CA GLN A 185 -19.87 -37.35 29.07
C GLN A 185 -20.98 -37.47 28.03
N VAL A 186 -20.84 -36.77 26.90
CA VAL A 186 -21.74 -36.91 25.75
C VAL A 186 -21.17 -37.97 24.82
N THR A 187 -21.67 -39.20 24.95
CA THR A 187 -21.40 -40.29 24.01
C THR A 187 -22.22 -40.06 22.74
N ALA A 188 -21.55 -39.98 21.57
CA ALA A 188 -22.23 -39.79 20.29
C ALA A 188 -23.01 -41.05 19.87
N PRO A 189 -24.26 -40.91 19.38
CA PRO A 189 -25.00 -42.03 18.80
C PRO A 189 -24.46 -42.35 17.39
N ASN A 190 -24.02 -43.60 17.18
CA ASN A 190 -23.60 -44.09 15.87
C ASN A 190 -24.81 -44.18 14.92
N SER A 191 -24.82 -43.37 13.86
CA SER A 191 -25.80 -43.49 12.77
C SER A 191 -25.15 -44.12 11.53
N SER A 192 -25.37 -45.42 11.35
CA SER A 192 -24.84 -46.20 10.23
C SER A 192 -25.94 -46.50 9.21
N HIS A 193 -26.24 -45.55 8.32
CA HIS A 193 -27.15 -45.80 7.18
C HIS A 193 -26.58 -45.25 5.87
N LEU A 194 -26.11 -46.16 5.03
CA LEU A 194 -26.01 -45.98 3.58
C LEU A 194 -27.37 -46.33 2.95
N PRO A 195 -27.74 -45.65 1.85
CA PRO A 195 -28.06 -46.40 0.64
C PRO A 195 -27.14 -46.05 -0.54
N HIS A 196 -27.13 -46.94 -1.53
CA HIS A 196 -26.43 -46.82 -2.81
C HIS A 196 -27.40 -47.32 -3.92
N PRO A 197 -27.04 -47.28 -5.21
CA PRO A 197 -27.16 -46.12 -6.10
C PRO A 197 -28.26 -46.29 -7.16
N GLU A 198 -28.68 -45.21 -7.82
CA GLU A 198 -29.46 -45.29 -9.08
C GLU A 198 -28.96 -44.33 -10.18
N THR A 199 -28.92 -44.87 -11.40
CA THR A 199 -28.61 -44.24 -12.69
C THR A 199 -29.09 -45.18 -13.82
N PRO A 200 -29.38 -44.75 -15.06
CA PRO A 200 -29.64 -43.40 -15.58
C PRO A 200 -31.07 -43.33 -16.23
N PRO A 201 -31.38 -42.46 -17.22
CA PRO A 201 -30.94 -42.74 -18.59
C PRO A 201 -30.48 -41.52 -19.42
N LYS A 202 -29.41 -41.78 -20.16
CA LYS A 202 -28.92 -41.12 -21.38
C LYS A 202 -30.03 -40.72 -22.37
N ASN A 203 -29.95 -39.51 -22.94
CA ASN A 203 -30.54 -39.23 -24.26
C ASN A 203 -29.64 -38.26 -25.07
N THR A 204 -29.86 -38.18 -26.39
CA THR A 204 -28.81 -37.82 -27.38
C THR A 204 -29.28 -36.73 -28.37
N THR A 205 -28.40 -36.32 -29.31
CA THR A 205 -28.69 -35.53 -30.55
C THR A 205 -28.72 -34.00 -30.31
N GLN A 206 -28.21 -33.09 -31.17
CA GLN A 206 -27.78 -33.20 -32.58
C GLN A 206 -26.69 -32.17 -32.99
N ALA A 207 -26.00 -32.44 -34.10
CA ALA A 207 -25.10 -31.57 -34.90
C ALA A 207 -25.03 -32.15 -36.35
N PRO A 208 -24.34 -31.57 -37.36
CA PRO A 208 -23.68 -30.27 -37.47
C PRO A 208 -24.61 -29.26 -38.24
N PRO A 209 -24.42 -28.74 -39.49
CA PRO A 209 -23.38 -28.88 -40.55
C PRO A 209 -22.38 -27.68 -40.57
N ALA A 210 -21.82 -27.32 -41.75
CA ALA A 210 -20.92 -26.18 -41.99
C ALA A 210 -21.12 -25.53 -43.38
N SER A 211 -20.63 -24.31 -43.59
CA SER A 211 -20.40 -23.66 -44.90
C SER A 211 -19.54 -22.40 -44.73
N GLY A 212 -18.66 -22.04 -45.68
CA GLY A 212 -17.89 -20.78 -45.57
C GLY A 212 -16.57 -20.63 -46.36
N GLU A 213 -16.29 -21.39 -47.41
CA GLU A 213 -15.14 -21.08 -48.27
C GLU A 213 -15.38 -19.81 -49.12
N ARG A 214 -14.47 -18.82 -49.02
CA ARG A 214 -13.90 -18.11 -50.20
C ARG A 214 -12.80 -17.10 -49.83
N GLY A 215 -11.67 -17.20 -50.54
CA GLY A 215 -10.84 -16.04 -50.89
C GLY A 215 -11.43 -15.26 -52.08
N PRO A 216 -10.71 -14.32 -52.73
CA PRO A 216 -9.27 -14.46 -53.03
C PRO A 216 -8.41 -13.25 -52.59
N ALA A 217 -7.14 -13.28 -52.96
CA ALA A 217 -6.15 -12.24 -52.67
C ALA A 217 -6.22 -11.03 -53.61
N VAL A 218 -5.71 -9.90 -53.14
CA VAL A 218 -5.06 -8.87 -53.97
C VAL A 218 -3.72 -8.55 -53.30
N ALA A 219 -2.63 -8.57 -54.07
CA ALA A 219 -1.32 -8.14 -53.61
C ALA A 219 -1.08 -6.67 -53.99
N SER A 220 -0.41 -5.92 -53.13
CA SER A 220 0.29 -4.69 -53.50
C SER A 220 1.57 -4.59 -52.69
N ASP A 221 2.66 -4.56 -53.46
CA ASP A 221 4.06 -4.51 -53.05
C ASP A 221 4.47 -3.06 -52.69
N VAL A 222 5.71 -2.86 -52.21
CA VAL A 222 6.36 -1.56 -51.96
C VAL A 222 5.77 -0.83 -50.71
N GLU A 223 6.53 -0.22 -49.79
CA GLU A 223 7.84 0.43 -49.93
C GLU A 223 8.86 0.11 -48.81
N SER A 224 10.13 0.43 -49.09
CA SER A 224 11.28 0.14 -48.23
C SER A 224 11.39 1.08 -47.02
N GLY A 225 11.38 0.52 -45.80
CA GLY A 225 11.62 1.24 -44.55
C GLY A 225 12.77 0.62 -43.75
N THR A 226 14.01 0.97 -44.07
CA THR A 226 15.23 0.46 -43.41
C THR A 226 15.30 0.87 -41.94
N LYS A 227 14.81 -0.01 -41.03
CA LYS A 227 15.08 0.12 -39.59
C LYS A 227 16.59 0.04 -39.34
N PRO A 228 17.23 1.07 -38.74
CA PRO A 228 18.61 0.94 -38.30
C PRO A 228 18.71 -0.17 -37.24
N LYS A 229 19.64 -1.08 -37.46
CA LYS A 229 19.95 -2.21 -36.59
C LYS A 229 20.40 -1.67 -35.23
N ALA A 230 19.69 -2.01 -34.15
CA ALA A 230 20.05 -1.54 -32.81
C ALA A 230 21.47 -2.00 -32.44
N GLY A 231 22.41 -1.05 -32.41
CA GLY A 231 23.79 -1.30 -32.00
C GLY A 231 23.83 -1.70 -30.53
N ASN A 232 24.36 -2.88 -30.22
CA ASN A 232 24.64 -3.28 -28.85
C ASN A 232 25.94 -2.60 -28.39
N GLU A 233 25.90 -1.27 -28.31
CA GLU A 233 27.04 -0.43 -27.99
C GLU A 233 27.30 -0.44 -26.48
N ASN A 234 27.83 -1.56 -26.01
CA ASN A 234 28.49 -1.67 -24.71
C ASN A 234 29.87 -0.96 -24.71
N SER A 235 29.95 0.17 -25.44
CA SER A 235 31.11 1.03 -25.58
C SER A 235 31.29 1.82 -24.29
N MET A 236 32.39 1.57 -23.60
CA MET A 236 32.78 2.28 -22.38
C MET A 236 33.30 3.67 -22.74
N PHE A 237 32.38 4.55 -23.17
CA PHE A 237 32.65 5.94 -23.53
C PHE A 237 33.21 6.72 -22.33
N GLU A 238 34.53 6.88 -22.29
CA GLU A 238 35.17 7.90 -21.46
C GLU A 238 34.74 9.29 -21.97
N PRO A 239 34.12 10.13 -21.12
CA PRO A 239 33.56 11.41 -21.55
C PRO A 239 34.63 12.50 -21.64
N ALA A 240 35.33 12.57 -22.77
CA ALA A 240 36.42 13.54 -23.00
C ALA A 240 36.03 15.02 -22.77
N ASP A 241 34.75 15.37 -22.89
CA ASP A 241 34.26 16.76 -22.86
C ASP A 241 33.65 17.19 -21.50
N CYS A 242 33.59 16.33 -20.48
CA CYS A 242 33.04 16.76 -19.19
C CYS A 242 34.10 17.53 -18.37
N ASN A 243 33.93 18.85 -18.26
CA ASN A 243 34.82 19.76 -17.52
C ASN A 243 34.65 19.65 -15.97
N TRP A 244 34.73 18.42 -15.45
CA TRP A 244 34.73 18.06 -14.03
C TRP A 244 36.12 17.50 -13.66
N PRO A 245 36.63 17.68 -12.42
CA PRO A 245 37.89 17.09 -11.97
C PRO A 245 37.93 15.57 -12.07
N ASP A 246 39.08 14.97 -12.35
CA ASP A 246 39.25 13.51 -12.51
C ASP A 246 38.78 12.71 -11.28
N ASP A 247 38.93 13.28 -10.07
CA ASP A 247 38.52 12.68 -8.79
C ASP A 247 37.01 12.83 -8.48
N TRP A 248 36.18 13.25 -9.45
CA TRP A 248 34.76 13.58 -9.21
C TRP A 248 33.97 12.44 -8.57
N LYS A 249 34.28 11.19 -8.91
CA LYS A 249 33.66 9.99 -8.32
C LYS A 249 33.93 9.89 -6.84
N ASP A 250 35.19 10.06 -6.43
CA ASP A 250 35.59 9.98 -5.03
C ASP A 250 35.08 11.19 -4.23
N GLN A 251 35.09 12.40 -4.81
CA GLN A 251 34.45 13.56 -4.18
C GLN A 251 32.95 13.33 -3.94
N PHE A 252 32.24 12.73 -4.91
CA PHE A 252 30.82 12.41 -4.76
C PHE A 252 30.58 11.30 -3.73
N TRP A 253 31.25 10.16 -3.83
CA TRP A 253 31.06 9.05 -2.88
C TRP A 253 31.60 9.33 -1.47
N LYS A 254 32.46 10.32 -1.30
CA LYS A 254 32.88 10.89 0.01
C LYS A 254 31.84 11.88 0.58
N ALA A 255 30.97 12.44 -0.26
CA ALA A 255 29.84 13.28 0.13
C ALA A 255 28.55 12.47 0.37
N PHE A 256 28.33 11.42 -0.43
CA PHE A 256 27.15 10.56 -0.43
C PHE A 256 27.54 9.13 0.01
N PRO A 257 27.48 8.79 1.31
CA PRO A 257 28.00 7.51 1.82
C PRO A 257 27.22 6.27 1.37
N VAL A 258 26.00 6.44 0.86
CA VAL A 258 25.08 5.35 0.52
C VAL A 258 25.33 4.85 -0.91
N ARG A 259 26.18 3.84 -1.05
CA ARG A 259 26.62 3.24 -2.33
C ARG A 259 25.59 2.27 -2.96
N LYS A 260 24.31 2.65 -3.00
CA LYS A 260 23.28 1.91 -3.76
C LYS A 260 23.41 2.19 -5.26
N ASN A 261 23.22 1.17 -6.11
CA ASN A 261 23.21 1.26 -7.58
C ASN A 261 24.36 2.09 -8.21
N VAL A 262 25.59 1.95 -7.70
CA VAL A 262 26.78 2.77 -8.06
C VAL A 262 26.91 3.05 -9.55
N LYS A 263 26.85 2.02 -10.42
CA LYS A 263 26.97 2.18 -11.88
C LYS A 263 25.90 3.11 -12.47
N ALA A 264 24.65 2.99 -12.03
CA ALA A 264 23.56 3.84 -12.53
C ALA A 264 23.68 5.27 -12.01
N ALA A 265 24.16 5.46 -10.77
CA ALA A 265 24.45 6.78 -10.23
C ALA A 265 25.62 7.46 -10.96
N GLU A 266 26.69 6.74 -11.29
CA GLU A 266 27.81 7.29 -12.08
C GLU A 266 27.38 7.65 -13.51
N LEU A 267 26.56 6.83 -14.18
CA LEU A 267 25.97 7.18 -15.47
C LEU A 267 25.08 8.43 -15.38
N LYS A 268 24.29 8.57 -14.30
CA LYS A 268 23.47 9.77 -14.05
C LYS A 268 24.36 11.01 -13.82
N LEU A 269 25.42 10.90 -13.04
CA LEU A 269 26.39 11.99 -12.81
C LEU A 269 27.08 12.42 -14.12
N ILE A 270 27.49 11.47 -14.97
CA ILE A 270 28.02 11.77 -16.32
C ILE A 270 26.97 12.47 -17.18
N SER A 271 25.69 12.08 -17.10
CA SER A 271 24.61 12.77 -17.83
C SER A 271 24.39 14.22 -17.34
N LEU A 272 24.53 14.47 -16.04
CA LEU A 272 24.46 15.82 -15.46
C LEU A 272 25.66 16.69 -15.86
N ALA A 273 26.87 16.10 -15.90
CA ALA A 273 28.07 16.76 -16.37
C ALA A 273 27.96 17.14 -17.86
N ARG A 274 27.45 16.23 -18.71
CA ARG A 274 27.15 16.49 -20.13
C ARG A 274 26.04 17.54 -20.32
N ALA A 275 25.09 17.64 -19.39
CA ALA A 275 24.09 18.70 -19.35
C ALA A 275 24.61 20.05 -18.82
N GLY A 276 25.93 20.19 -18.60
CA GLY A 276 26.56 21.42 -18.13
C GLY A 276 26.31 21.74 -16.65
N VAL A 277 25.80 20.78 -15.86
CA VAL A 277 25.56 21.01 -14.43
C VAL A 277 26.91 21.07 -13.69
N PRO A 278 27.20 22.16 -12.96
CA PRO A 278 28.44 22.26 -12.19
C PRO A 278 28.42 21.27 -11.01
N MET A 279 29.54 20.56 -10.84
CA MET A 279 29.72 19.56 -9.79
C MET A 279 29.55 20.11 -8.37
N ASN A 280 30.05 21.32 -8.09
CA ASN A 280 30.09 21.89 -6.73
C ASN A 280 28.70 21.94 -6.03
N PRO A 281 27.62 22.50 -6.64
CA PRO A 281 26.26 22.41 -6.10
C PRO A 281 25.75 20.99 -5.80
N ILE A 282 26.12 19.99 -6.61
CA ILE A 282 25.79 18.57 -6.39
C ILE A 282 26.51 18.04 -5.14
N ILE A 283 27.82 18.29 -5.02
CA ILE A 283 28.62 17.89 -3.84
C ILE A 283 28.11 18.57 -2.56
N VAL A 284 27.70 19.84 -2.61
CA VAL A 284 27.12 20.54 -1.46
C VAL A 284 25.76 19.92 -1.07
N ALA A 285 24.91 19.57 -2.03
CA ALA A 285 23.66 18.87 -1.77
C ALA A 285 23.90 17.48 -1.17
N ALA A 286 24.83 16.71 -1.73
CA ALA A 286 25.19 15.37 -1.25
C ALA A 286 25.72 15.40 0.19
N ARG A 287 26.64 16.33 0.50
CA ARG A 287 27.16 16.52 1.88
C ARG A 287 26.06 16.92 2.88
N ARG A 288 25.05 17.68 2.43
CA ARG A 288 23.89 18.00 3.27
C ARG A 288 23.05 16.76 3.55
N HIS A 289 22.68 16.01 2.51
CA HIS A 289 21.89 14.79 2.68
C HIS A 289 22.62 13.73 3.52
N GLY A 290 23.93 13.54 3.31
CA GLY A 290 24.75 12.67 4.15
C GLY A 290 24.73 13.06 5.64
N LYS A 291 24.76 14.36 5.96
CA LYS A 291 24.62 14.85 7.34
C LYS A 291 23.23 14.61 7.93
N GLU A 292 22.18 14.77 7.12
CA GLU A 292 20.80 14.48 7.53
C GLU A 292 20.64 12.97 7.85
N LEU A 293 21.15 12.08 6.98
CA LEU A 293 21.17 10.63 7.23
C LEU A 293 22.01 10.20 8.45
N VAL A 294 23.08 10.93 8.80
CA VAL A 294 23.84 10.71 10.05
C VAL A 294 23.02 11.16 11.26
N ARG A 295 22.47 12.39 11.23
CA ARG A 295 21.69 12.98 12.33
C ARG A 295 20.48 12.12 12.69
N ASP A 296 19.80 11.60 11.68
CA ASP A 296 18.55 10.85 11.83
C ASP A 296 18.79 9.35 12.06
N GLY A 297 20.05 8.90 12.16
CA GLY A 297 20.43 7.50 12.38
C GLY A 297 20.23 6.55 11.19
N ILE A 298 19.75 7.07 10.05
CA ILE A 298 19.28 6.30 8.89
C ILE A 298 20.43 5.62 8.11
N LEU A 299 21.68 6.06 8.30
CA LEU A 299 22.85 5.65 7.50
C LEU A 299 23.01 4.13 7.32
N ASN A 300 22.62 3.34 8.32
CA ASN A 300 22.73 1.87 8.33
C ASN A 300 21.39 1.14 8.23
N THR A 301 20.25 1.82 8.26
CA THR A 301 18.91 1.19 8.40
C THR A 301 18.32 0.66 7.08
N GLY A 302 19.06 0.73 5.98
CA GLY A 302 18.58 0.34 4.65
C GLY A 302 17.60 1.33 4.00
N PHE A 303 16.92 2.19 4.75
CA PHE A 303 15.89 3.14 4.26
C PHE A 303 16.43 4.38 3.53
N CYS A 304 17.75 4.56 3.42
CA CYS A 304 18.35 5.68 2.68
C CYS A 304 17.86 5.75 1.21
N LYS A 305 17.57 6.96 0.69
CA LYS A 305 17.25 7.19 -0.73
C LYS A 305 18.33 6.62 -1.65
N ASN A 306 17.94 6.14 -2.83
CA ASN A 306 18.87 5.73 -3.87
C ASN A 306 19.55 6.98 -4.47
N PRO A 307 20.88 7.01 -4.67
CA PRO A 307 21.55 8.17 -5.26
C PRO A 307 20.99 8.57 -6.63
N VAL A 308 20.46 7.62 -7.42
CA VAL A 308 19.77 7.93 -8.68
C VAL A 308 18.51 8.75 -8.40
N THR A 309 17.57 8.23 -7.61
CA THR A 309 16.31 8.94 -7.27
C THR A 309 16.57 10.27 -6.54
N TRP A 310 17.64 10.35 -5.74
CA TRP A 310 18.06 11.58 -5.08
C TRP A 310 18.60 12.62 -6.06
N MET A 311 19.15 12.20 -7.21
CA MET A 311 19.48 13.12 -8.30
C MET A 311 18.25 13.51 -9.14
N ASP A 312 17.26 12.62 -9.27
CA ASP A 312 16.00 12.95 -9.95
C ASP A 312 15.16 13.99 -9.18
N ASP A 313 15.34 14.11 -7.86
CA ASP A 313 14.81 15.23 -7.04
C ASP A 313 15.49 16.60 -7.33
N GLU A 314 16.54 16.65 -8.17
CA GLU A 314 17.35 17.84 -8.53
C GLU A 314 17.84 18.76 -7.37
N PRO A 315 18.26 18.25 -6.20
CA PRO A 315 18.44 19.02 -4.97
C PRO A 315 19.59 20.06 -5.00
N TRP A 316 20.41 20.07 -6.05
CA TRP A 316 21.42 21.11 -6.26
C TRP A 316 20.85 22.43 -6.79
N LYS A 317 19.65 22.44 -7.38
CA LYS A 317 19.04 23.67 -7.95
C LYS A 317 18.81 24.74 -6.88
N ASP A 318 18.51 24.36 -5.65
CA ASP A 318 18.37 25.32 -4.55
C ASP A 318 19.72 25.89 -4.09
N ASN A 319 20.80 25.08 -4.12
CA ASN A 319 22.17 25.56 -3.88
C ASN A 319 22.62 26.54 -4.98
N GLN A 320 22.24 26.30 -6.24
CA GLN A 320 22.50 27.23 -7.34
C GLN A 320 21.81 28.58 -7.10
N LYS A 321 20.49 28.60 -6.84
CA LYS A 321 19.72 29.82 -6.51
C LYS A 321 20.36 30.60 -5.34
N LEU A 322 20.74 29.92 -4.27
CA LEU A 322 21.40 30.53 -3.11
C LEU A 322 22.78 31.11 -3.45
N SER A 323 23.56 30.46 -4.33
CA SER A 323 24.86 30.98 -4.79
C SER A 323 24.70 32.23 -5.65
N GLU A 324 23.72 32.27 -6.55
CA GLU A 324 23.40 33.46 -7.35
C GLU A 324 22.95 34.63 -6.49
N LEU A 325 22.09 34.39 -5.49
CA LEU A 325 21.60 35.41 -4.58
C LEU A 325 22.76 36.03 -3.78
N ARG A 326 23.70 35.21 -3.29
CA ARG A 326 24.93 35.71 -2.63
C ARG A 326 25.78 36.56 -3.58
N LEU A 327 25.97 36.13 -4.82
CA LEU A 327 26.73 36.88 -5.82
C LEU A 327 26.06 38.22 -6.17
N LYS A 328 24.72 38.23 -6.28
CA LYS A 328 23.90 39.44 -6.50
C LYS A 328 23.98 40.40 -5.31
N SER A 329 24.00 39.90 -4.08
CA SER A 329 24.21 40.72 -2.87
C SER A 329 25.62 41.30 -2.79
N GLN A 330 26.67 40.50 -3.02
CA GLN A 330 28.05 40.99 -3.01
C GLN A 330 28.27 42.13 -4.02
N LYS A 331 27.72 42.00 -5.23
CA LYS A 331 27.75 43.06 -6.25
C LYS A 331 27.02 44.36 -5.86
N ARG A 332 26.09 44.31 -4.90
CA ARG A 332 25.38 45.50 -4.35
C ARG A 332 26.12 46.17 -3.19
N THR A 333 27.14 45.54 -2.62
CA THR A 333 27.96 46.07 -1.51
C THR A 333 29.33 46.57 -1.98
N ALA A 334 29.62 46.45 -3.29
CA ALA A 334 30.87 46.88 -3.93
C ALA A 334 30.66 48.11 -4.84
N ILE A 335 29.59 48.89 -4.60
CA ILE A 335 29.18 50.12 -5.28
C ILE A 335 28.82 51.12 -4.18
#